data_AF-A0A1F7QZW1-F1
#
_entry.id   AF-A0A1F7QZW1-F1
#
_cell.length_a   1.000
_cell.length_b   1.000
_cell.length_c   1.000
_cell.angle_alpha   90.00
_cell.angle_beta   90.00
_cell.angle_gamma   90.00
#
_symmetry.space_group_name_H-M   'P 1'
#
loop_
_entity.id
_entity.type
_entity.pdbx_description
1 polymer ?
#
loop_
_entity_poly.entity_id
_entity_poly.type
_entity_poly.pdbx_seq_one_letter_code
_entity_poly.pdbx_strand_id
1 'polypeptide(L)'
;MGRSLKKGPFIDFKLAKKIAAMSADDRTAVKTWARASSIPPEFVGRTIAVHNGKVHIPVFITENMVGHKLGEFAPTRKFKVHGGKLAKSLEEAEAMKTAAPATEAGKTGKAEAAKPEAAKEESAEGVTAQPEEGQTDAS
;
A
#
# COMPACT_ATOMS: atom_id res chain seq x y z
N MET A 1 -3.45 18.64 -18.62
CA MET A 1 -2.67 19.80 -19.15
C MET A 1 -1.19 19.45 -19.12
N GLY A 2 -0.53 19.40 -20.28
CA GLY A 2 0.88 19.03 -20.38
C GLY A 2 1.82 20.21 -20.11
N ARG A 3 3.00 19.95 -19.54
CA ARG A 3 4.11 20.91 -19.60
C ARG A 3 4.77 20.82 -20.98
N SER A 4 5.54 21.84 -21.35
CA SER A 4 6.40 21.78 -22.53
C SER A 4 7.33 20.57 -22.46
N LEU A 5 7.45 19.84 -23.58
CA LEU A 5 8.28 18.63 -23.71
C LEU A 5 9.73 18.86 -23.26
N LYS A 6 10.27 20.07 -23.49
CA LYS A 6 11.65 20.43 -23.16
C LYS A 6 11.93 20.48 -21.64
N LYS A 7 10.91 20.61 -20.78
CA LYS A 7 11.07 20.83 -19.32
C LYS A 7 10.89 19.56 -18.48
N GLY A 8 10.57 18.42 -19.10
CA GLY A 8 10.34 17.15 -18.42
C GLY A 8 9.09 17.09 -17.54
N PRO A 9 8.75 15.90 -17.01
CA PRO A 9 7.70 15.73 -16.03
C PRO A 9 8.11 16.42 -14.73
N PHE A 10 7.14 17.03 -14.05
CA PHE A 10 7.40 17.67 -12.77
C PHE A 10 6.90 16.84 -11.62
N ILE A 11 7.73 16.80 -10.60
CA ILE A 11 7.44 16.14 -9.33
C ILE A 11 7.83 17.14 -8.24
N ASP A 12 6.98 17.28 -7.23
CA ASP A 12 7.33 18.07 -6.06
C ASP A 12 8.51 17.45 -5.31
N PHE A 13 9.50 18.26 -4.94
CA PHE A 13 10.73 17.79 -4.30
C PHE A 13 10.46 17.05 -2.98
N LYS A 14 9.48 17.51 -2.17
CA LYS A 14 9.16 16.88 -0.89
C LYS A 14 8.50 15.52 -1.11
N LEU A 15 7.68 15.40 -2.15
CA LEU A 15 7.03 14.14 -2.51
C LEU A 15 8.07 13.12 -3.02
N ALA A 16 8.94 13.54 -3.95
CA ALA A 16 10.00 12.71 -4.49
C ALA A 16 10.93 12.21 -3.38
N LYS A 17 11.37 13.10 -2.47
CA LYS A 17 12.25 12.74 -1.36
C LYS A 17 11.61 11.74 -0.40
N LYS A 18 10.31 11.89 -0.09
CA LYS A 18 9.59 10.95 0.78
C LYS A 18 9.50 9.56 0.18
N ILE A 19 9.17 9.47 -1.11
CA ILE A 19 9.01 8.18 -1.79
C ILE A 19 10.37 7.50 -1.99
N ALA A 20 11.41 8.27 -2.31
CA ALA A 20 12.78 7.74 -2.42
C ALA A 20 13.36 7.24 -1.09
N ALA A 21 12.89 7.76 0.05
CA ALA A 21 13.30 7.33 1.38
C ALA A 21 12.56 6.07 1.88
N MET A 22 11.51 5.65 1.20
CA MET A 22 10.75 4.45 1.54
C MET A 22 11.35 3.22 0.86
N SER A 23 11.28 2.07 1.52
CA SER A 23 11.66 0.79 0.91
C SER A 23 10.59 0.33 -0.10
N ALA A 24 10.95 -0.60 -0.97
CA ALA A 24 10.05 -1.09 -2.02
C ALA A 24 8.78 -1.77 -1.47
N ASP A 25 8.88 -2.38 -0.29
CA ASP A 25 7.79 -3.13 0.35
C ASP A 25 6.92 -2.27 1.26
N ASP A 26 7.30 -1.01 1.50
CA ASP A 26 6.57 -0.11 2.38
C ASP A 26 5.25 0.36 1.73
N ARG A 27 4.15 -0.21 2.20
CA ARG A 27 2.79 0.13 1.75
C ARG A 27 2.18 1.34 2.48
N THR A 28 3.00 2.15 3.14
CA THR A 28 2.51 3.28 3.93
C THR A 28 1.91 4.36 3.01
N ALA A 29 0.75 4.88 3.39
CA ALA A 29 0.06 5.88 2.58
C ALA A 29 0.72 7.26 2.71
N VAL A 30 1.34 7.75 1.63
CA VAL A 30 2.01 9.06 1.63
C VAL A 30 1.00 10.17 1.38
N LYS A 31 0.78 11.02 2.39
CA LYS A 31 -0.09 12.21 2.25
C LYS A 31 0.58 13.30 1.43
N THR A 32 -0.15 13.84 0.45
CA THR A 32 0.34 14.91 -0.42
C THR A 32 -0.72 15.94 -0.78
N TRP A 33 -0.28 17.20 -0.85
CA TRP A 33 -1.03 18.30 -1.44
C TRP A 33 -0.57 18.62 -2.87
N ALA A 34 0.51 17.98 -3.34
CA ALA A 34 1.15 18.28 -4.61
C ALA A 34 0.42 17.64 -5.81
N ARG A 35 -0.84 18.05 -6.03
CA ARG A 35 -1.71 17.55 -7.11
C ARG A 35 -1.17 17.80 -8.52
N ALA A 36 -0.26 18.75 -8.68
CA ALA A 36 0.36 19.11 -9.96
C ALA A 36 1.53 18.18 -10.37
N SER A 37 1.93 17.25 -9.49
CA SER A 37 2.98 16.28 -9.77
C SER A 37 2.50 15.25 -10.79
N SER A 38 3.36 14.97 -11.77
CA SER A 38 3.22 13.82 -12.65
C SER A 38 3.54 12.55 -11.89
N ILE A 39 2.95 11.44 -12.31
CA ILE A 39 3.25 10.10 -11.81
C ILE A 39 4.44 9.56 -12.63
N PRO A 40 5.65 9.46 -12.06
CA PRO A 40 6.75 8.71 -12.66
C PRO A 40 6.55 7.19 -12.46
N PRO A 41 7.25 6.35 -13.24
CA PRO A 41 7.23 4.89 -13.05
C PRO A 41 7.63 4.46 -11.63
N GLU A 42 8.52 5.21 -10.97
CA GLU A 42 8.96 4.96 -9.58
C GLU A 42 7.82 4.97 -8.54
N PHE A 43 6.65 5.52 -8.87
CA PHE A 43 5.51 5.60 -7.95
C PHE A 43 4.57 4.39 -8.07
N VAL A 44 4.76 3.52 -9.06
CA VAL A 44 3.89 2.36 -9.29
C VAL A 44 3.95 1.40 -8.10
N GLY A 45 2.81 0.92 -7.62
CA GLY A 45 2.74 0.05 -6.44
C GLY A 45 2.72 0.79 -5.10
N ARG A 46 2.77 2.13 -5.10
CA ARG A 46 2.69 2.94 -3.88
C ARG A 46 1.29 3.52 -3.71
N THR A 47 0.87 3.69 -2.45
CA THR A 47 -0.40 4.35 -2.12
C THR A 47 -0.14 5.82 -1.76
N ILE A 48 -0.70 6.74 -2.55
CA ILE A 48 -0.56 8.17 -2.33
C ILE A 48 -1.91 8.75 -1.93
N ALA A 49 -1.99 9.36 -0.76
CA ALA A 49 -3.18 10.05 -0.29
C ALA A 49 -3.19 11.48 -0.83
N VAL A 50 -3.99 11.74 -1.87
CA VAL A 50 -4.04 13.03 -2.58
C VAL A 50 -5.13 13.91 -1.98
N HIS A 51 -4.78 15.13 -1.59
CA HIS A 51 -5.75 16.10 -1.07
C HIS A 51 -6.73 16.58 -2.15
N ASN A 52 -8.04 16.55 -1.87
CA ASN A 52 -9.09 17.02 -2.79
C ASN A 52 -9.70 18.39 -2.44
N GLY A 53 -9.19 19.04 -1.39
CA GLY A 53 -9.73 20.30 -0.85
C GLY A 53 -10.38 20.14 0.52
N LYS A 54 -10.77 18.92 0.91
CA LYS A 54 -11.35 18.61 2.21
C LYS A 54 -10.67 17.43 2.89
N VAL A 55 -10.43 16.36 2.13
CA VAL A 55 -9.87 15.10 2.62
C VAL A 55 -8.75 14.62 1.72
N HIS A 56 -7.93 13.70 2.24
CA HIS A 56 -6.94 12.99 1.44
C HIS A 56 -7.55 11.67 0.96
N ILE A 57 -7.65 11.51 -0.36
CA ILE A 57 -8.16 10.30 -0.99
C ILE A 57 -6.97 9.37 -1.22
N PRO A 58 -6.93 8.16 -0.62
CA PRO A 58 -5.89 7.18 -0.90
C PRO A 58 -6.05 6.65 -2.32
N VAL A 59 -5.02 6.83 -3.15
CA VAL A 59 -4.97 6.35 -4.52
C VAL A 59 -3.82 5.35 -4.62
N PHE A 60 -4.13 4.10 -4.98
CA PHE A 60 -3.12 3.10 -5.30
C PHE A 60 -2.69 3.28 -6.76
N ILE A 61 -1.38 3.45 -6.98
CA ILE A 61 -0.86 3.79 -8.30
C ILE A 61 -0.56 2.53 -9.10
N THR A 62 -1.18 2.42 -10.27
CA THR A 62 -0.94 1.37 -11.27
C THR A 62 -0.13 1.91 -12.44
N GLU A 63 0.44 1.03 -13.26
CA GLU A 63 1.29 1.40 -14.40
C GLU A 63 0.55 2.24 -15.45
N ASN A 64 -0.74 1.98 -15.66
CA ASN A 64 -1.59 2.74 -16.56
C ASN A 64 -1.77 4.22 -16.16
N MET A 65 -1.37 4.59 -14.95
CA MET A 65 -1.46 5.97 -14.44
C MET A 65 -0.20 6.78 -14.68
N VAL A 66 0.88 6.16 -15.19
CA VAL A 66 2.14 6.84 -15.51
C VAL A 66 1.89 7.91 -16.57
N GLY A 67 2.48 9.10 -16.38
CA GLY A 67 2.29 10.25 -17.27
C GLY A 67 1.10 11.15 -16.90
N HIS A 68 0.13 10.64 -16.15
CA HIS A 68 -0.99 11.44 -15.62
C HIS A 68 -0.57 12.30 -14.42
N LYS A 69 -1.43 13.25 -14.04
CA LYS A 69 -1.28 14.04 -12.81
C LYS A 69 -2.00 13.38 -11.65
N LEU A 70 -1.39 13.46 -10.45
CA LEU A 70 -2.03 12.97 -9.21
C LEU A 70 -3.40 13.60 -8.97
N GLY A 71 -3.58 14.86 -9.37
CA GLY A 71 -4.86 15.56 -9.23
C GLY A 71 -6.01 14.97 -10.05
N GLU A 72 -5.74 14.22 -11.12
CA GLU A 72 -6.78 13.64 -11.99
C GLU A 72 -7.56 12.54 -11.26
N PHE A 73 -6.91 11.87 -10.31
CA PHE A 73 -7.49 10.75 -9.55
C PHE A 73 -8.18 11.20 -8.25
N ALA A 74 -8.17 12.50 -7.95
CA ALA A 74 -8.78 13.08 -6.75
C ALA A 74 -9.84 14.14 -7.14
N PRO A 75 -11.12 13.74 -7.30
CA PRO A 75 -12.20 14.66 -7.67
C PRO A 75 -12.45 15.70 -6.57
N THR A 76 -12.55 16.97 -6.99
CA THR A 76 -12.62 18.13 -6.07
C THR A 76 -14.03 18.65 -5.84
N ARG A 77 -14.97 18.36 -6.75
CA ARG A 77 -16.38 18.74 -6.62
C ARG A 77 -17.24 17.49 -6.70
N LYS A 78 -18.28 17.44 -5.87
CA LYS A 78 -19.36 16.46 -6.03
C LYS A 78 -20.21 16.92 -7.21
N PHE A 79 -20.20 16.16 -8.29
CA PHE A 79 -21.08 16.42 -9.41
C PHE A 79 -22.52 16.08 -8.99
N LYS A 80 -23.38 17.10 -8.92
CA LYS A 80 -24.82 16.90 -8.72
C LYS A 80 -25.50 17.11 -10.07
N VAL A 81 -26.18 16.08 -10.57
CA VAL A 81 -27.00 16.21 -11.78
C VAL A 81 -28.29 16.94 -11.40
N HIS A 82 -28.65 17.99 -12.13
CA HIS A 82 -29.97 18.61 -11.96
C HIS A 82 -31.01 17.81 -12.75
N GLY A 83 -32.01 17.27 -12.03
CA GLY A 83 -33.27 16.68 -12.51
C GLY A 83 -33.29 16.05 -13.92
N GLY A 84 -33.09 14.74 -14.00
CA GLY A 84 -33.31 13.94 -15.22
C GLY A 84 -33.19 12.44 -14.91
N LYS A 85 -33.58 11.57 -15.85
CA LYS A 85 -33.55 10.09 -15.68
C LYS A 85 -32.17 9.57 -15.22
N LEU A 86 -31.10 10.28 -15.58
CA LEU A 86 -29.72 9.97 -15.18
C LEU A 86 -29.42 10.23 -13.69
N ALA A 87 -30.12 11.16 -13.04
CA ALA A 87 -29.95 11.42 -11.61
C ALA A 87 -30.46 10.22 -10.78
N LYS A 88 -31.63 9.69 -11.14
CA LYS A 88 -32.25 8.55 -10.45
C LYS A 88 -31.42 7.26 -10.58
N SER A 89 -30.88 6.99 -11.78
CA SER A 89 -30.02 5.82 -12.00
C SER A 89 -28.69 5.90 -11.25
N LEU A 90 -28.13 7.10 -11.04
CA LEU A 90 -26.90 7.28 -10.28
C LEU A 90 -27.15 7.19 -8.76
N GLU A 91 -28.30 7.65 -8.30
CA GLU A 91 -28.75 7.49 -6.90
C GLU A 91 -29.03 6.02 -6.56
N GLU A 92 -29.67 5.27 -7.47
CA GLU A 92 -29.86 3.82 -7.35
C GLU A 92 -28.51 3.07 -7.33
N ALA A 93 -27.53 3.50 -8.13
CA ALA A 93 -26.17 2.95 -8.12
C ALA A 93 -25.37 3.31 -6.84
N GLU A 94 -25.60 4.50 -6.24
CA GLU A 94 -25.02 4.88 -4.95
C GLU A 94 -25.64 4.09 -3.79
N ALA A 95 -26.95 3.81 -3.84
CA ALA A 95 -27.66 3.01 -2.84
C ALA A 95 -27.23 1.54 -2.82
N MET A 96 -26.87 0.96 -3.98
CA MET A 96 -26.31 -0.39 -4.05
C MET A 96 -24.89 -0.49 -3.46
N LYS A 97 -24.11 0.60 -3.49
CA LYS A 97 -22.75 0.64 -2.90
C LYS A 97 -22.75 0.71 -1.37
N THR A 98 -23.81 1.23 -0.76
CA THR A 98 -23.92 1.34 0.71
C THR A 98 -24.54 0.11 1.38
N ALA A 99 -24.99 -0.89 0.60
CA ALA A 99 -25.60 -2.12 1.11
C ALA A 99 -24.65 -3.34 1.23
N ALA A 100 -23.37 -3.21 0.88
CA ALA A 100 -22.37 -4.26 1.10
C ALA A 100 -21.09 -3.63 1.71
N PRO A 101 -20.96 -3.69 3.04
CA PRO A 101 -20.18 -4.80 3.59
C PRO A 101 -20.71 -5.30 4.93
N ALA A 102 -21.12 -6.57 4.98
CA ALA A 102 -21.21 -7.33 6.21
C ALA A 102 -20.46 -8.66 6.04
N THR A 103 -19.41 -8.81 6.87
CA THR A 103 -19.06 -10.03 7.62
C THR A 103 -18.77 -11.34 6.88
N GLU A 104 -17.47 -11.71 6.80
CA GLU A 104 -16.82 -13.01 7.14
C GLU A 104 -15.38 -12.94 6.59
N ALA A 105 -14.28 -13.32 7.24
CA ALA A 105 -13.96 -14.12 8.43
C ALA A 105 -12.70 -13.49 9.09
N GLY A 106 -12.45 -13.51 10.40
CA GLY A 106 -12.67 -14.58 11.37
C GLY A 106 -11.31 -14.93 12.00
N LYS A 107 -10.88 -14.12 12.98
CA LYS A 107 -9.79 -14.44 13.91
C LYS A 107 -10.37 -15.32 15.01
N THR A 108 -10.05 -16.60 15.05
CA THR A 108 -10.26 -17.45 16.23
C THR A 108 -8.92 -17.63 16.95
N GLY A 109 -8.89 -17.18 18.21
CA GLY A 109 -7.85 -17.52 19.15
C GLY A 109 -8.04 -18.95 19.65
N LYS A 110 -6.90 -19.66 19.73
CA LYS A 110 -6.47 -20.61 20.76
C LYS A 110 -7.55 -21.06 21.79
N ALA A 111 -7.89 -22.34 21.75
CA ALA A 111 -8.32 -23.12 22.90
C ALA A 111 -7.65 -24.50 22.86
N GLU A 112 -7.34 -24.99 24.04
CA GLU A 112 -6.39 -26.04 24.40
C GLU A 112 -7.08 -27.42 24.58
N ALA A 113 -6.26 -28.48 24.55
CA ALA A 113 -6.45 -29.82 25.10
C ALA A 113 -7.26 -30.88 24.30
N ALA A 114 -6.54 -31.85 23.72
CA ALA A 114 -6.60 -33.27 24.11
C ALA A 114 -5.61 -34.12 23.29
N LYS A 115 -4.63 -34.73 23.98
CA LYS A 115 -3.83 -35.90 23.54
C LYS A 115 -4.54 -37.17 24.10
N PRO A 116 -4.45 -38.36 23.49
CA PRO A 116 -3.28 -39.25 23.68
C PRO A 116 -2.89 -40.06 22.40
N GLU A 117 -1.60 -40.34 22.15
CA GLU A 117 -0.94 -41.68 22.30
C GLU A 117 -0.90 -42.46 20.95
N ALA A 118 0.13 -43.17 20.49
CA ALA A 118 1.57 -43.26 20.72
C ALA A 118 2.18 -44.15 19.60
N ALA A 119 3.44 -43.90 19.22
CA ALA A 119 4.45 -44.85 18.72
C ALA A 119 5.70 -44.01 18.34
N LYS A 120 6.72 -43.89 19.20
CA LYS A 120 7.91 -44.77 19.34
C LYS A 120 8.72 -44.78 18.02
N GLU A 121 9.97 -44.32 17.96
CA GLU A 121 11.19 -44.80 18.64
C GLU A 121 12.30 -43.78 18.27
N GLU A 122 12.94 -43.07 19.20
CA GLU A 122 14.09 -43.45 20.04
C GLU A 122 15.43 -43.59 19.28
N SER A 123 16.29 -42.57 19.42
CA SER A 123 17.72 -42.67 19.79
C SER A 123 18.29 -41.24 19.78
N ALA A 124 18.59 -40.59 20.92
CA ALA A 124 19.79 -40.81 21.76
C ALA A 124 21.08 -40.61 20.92
N GLU A 125 22.09 -39.82 21.26
CA GLU A 125 22.53 -39.06 22.43
C GLU A 125 23.64 -38.11 21.92
N GLY A 126 23.83 -36.94 22.52
CA GLY A 126 25.08 -36.67 23.27
C GLY A 126 25.95 -35.64 22.53
N VAL A 127 25.95 -34.37 22.96
CA VAL A 127 26.91 -33.80 23.92
C VAL A 127 28.36 -34.09 23.54
N THR A 128 29.05 -33.12 22.96
CA THR A 128 30.41 -32.76 23.39
C THR A 128 30.73 -31.32 23.02
N ALA A 129 31.00 -30.52 24.04
CA ALA A 129 31.68 -29.24 23.95
C ALA A 129 33.19 -29.47 23.93
N GLN A 130 33.94 -28.73 23.11
CA GLN A 130 35.29 -28.22 23.41
C GLN A 130 35.57 -26.96 22.57
N PRO A 131 36.02 -25.85 23.19
CA PRO A 131 36.78 -24.80 22.52
C PRO A 131 38.30 -25.04 22.68
N GLU A 132 39.11 -24.14 22.10
CA GLU A 132 40.56 -23.94 22.29
C GLU A 132 41.49 -24.63 21.29
N GLU A 133 42.12 -23.85 20.40
CA GLU A 133 43.56 -23.54 20.43
C GLU A 133 43.98 -22.77 19.16
N GLY A 134 44.77 -21.71 19.33
CA GLY A 134 45.28 -20.89 18.25
C GLY A 134 46.24 -19.82 18.76
N GLN A 135 47.30 -20.27 19.43
CA GLN A 135 48.38 -19.42 19.93
C GLN A 135 49.58 -19.43 18.98
N THR A 136 49.91 -18.22 18.48
CA THR A 136 51.20 -17.66 18.06
C THR A 136 52.41 -18.57 17.83
N ASP A 137 52.94 -18.53 16.60
CA ASP A 137 54.39 -18.65 16.35
C ASP A 137 54.79 -17.61 15.28
N ALA A 138 55.57 -16.61 15.69
CA ALA A 138 56.25 -15.66 14.83
C ALA A 138 57.67 -15.51 15.37
N SER A 139 58.61 -16.12 14.65
CA SER A 139 60.04 -15.81 14.69
C SER A 139 60.41 -14.84 13.57
#